data_AF-A0A6J4LV51-F1
#
_entry.id   AF-A0A6J4LV51-F1
#
_cell.length_a   1.000
_cell.length_b   1.000
_cell.length_c   1.000
_cell.angle_alpha   90.00
_cell.angle_beta   90.00
_cell.angle_gamma   90.00
#
_symmetry.space_group_name_H-M   'P 1'
#
loop_
_entity.id
_entity.type
_entity.pdbx_description
1 polymer ?
#
loop_
_entity_poly.entity_id
_entity_poly.type
_entity_poly.pdbx_seq_one_letter_code
_entity_poly.pdbx_strand_id
1 'polypeptide(L)'
;MTSTADALLALAPGEVGASTLPPSIAQRAADTVTGWLGRRTSRRGFLVRAGLVGTALALDPKGYVLRPGTAYAAVCGPGSSASSGWTVFCATITNGVNACPPGSIAAGWWKADGASLCGGRARYIIDCNATCSRCTTPGARAGICSSSCWSCSCTSGLPGTCDQRKVCCNAFRYGQCNQDVRQVGGVHCRVVSCTPPWRFEECSTAPATDNRTVDHNSDKLPQRYTAITARYIALGENGSVLGASVLGEVAVAGGYAQRYQNGRISFQPSTGARETVGPVAARYVAVGAEAGPLGFPVSTPVTLAGGGRASRFERGRISYRPGTGAFEVRAPLSALYERLGAEGGALGYPLSGTTAVAGGLANRFDRGRISWSAATGAHAVRGPIAVRYAELGGEAGPLGFPLGEERAEDDRPGPWRRPGAVGRRRSDFQGGSLVLDERTGRVVLTGRV
;
A
#
# COMPACT_ATOMS: atom_id res chain seq x y z
N MET A 1 -25.73 44.59 -17.27
CA MET A 1 -24.86 45.47 -16.47
C MET A 1 -25.62 45.82 -15.21
N THR A 2 -25.05 45.52 -14.03
CA THR A 2 -25.34 46.10 -12.69
C THR A 2 -26.82 46.34 -12.34
N SER A 3 -27.40 45.79 -11.29
CA SER A 3 -26.89 45.65 -9.94
C SER A 3 -28.00 44.99 -9.13
N THR A 4 -27.69 43.94 -8.37
CA THR A 4 -28.34 43.69 -7.07
C THR A 4 -27.31 43.03 -6.17
N ALA A 5 -26.21 43.74 -5.96
CA ALA A 5 -25.26 43.49 -4.87
C ALA A 5 -25.82 43.97 -3.51
N ASP A 6 -27.02 44.56 -3.48
CA ASP A 6 -27.60 45.17 -2.27
C ASP A 6 -28.72 44.34 -1.60
N ALA A 7 -28.92 43.07 -2.00
CA ALA A 7 -29.85 42.18 -1.29
C ALA A 7 -29.16 41.22 -0.29
N LEU A 8 -27.83 41.31 -0.14
CA LEU A 8 -27.03 40.37 0.66
C LEU A 8 -26.60 40.90 2.04
N LEU A 9 -27.17 42.01 2.50
CA LEU A 9 -26.87 42.59 3.81
C LEU A 9 -28.15 42.98 4.56
N ALA A 10 -28.97 41.98 4.88
CA ALA A 10 -29.94 42.09 5.97
C ALA A 10 -30.25 40.71 6.57
N LEU A 11 -29.86 40.55 7.83
CA LEU A 11 -30.33 39.59 8.84
C LEU A 11 -29.47 38.33 9.10
N ALA A 12 -29.25 38.11 10.39
CA ALA A 12 -28.18 37.36 11.06
C ALA A 12 -28.60 35.90 11.42
N PRO A 13 -27.73 35.07 12.04
CA PRO A 13 -27.91 33.63 12.20
C PRO A 13 -28.74 33.25 13.43
N GLY A 14 -29.57 32.20 13.32
CA GLY A 14 -30.14 31.47 14.45
C GLY A 14 -31.65 31.18 14.38
N GLU A 15 -31.99 29.89 14.47
CA GLU A 15 -33.27 29.31 14.92
C GLU A 15 -34.56 29.61 14.15
N VAL A 16 -35.02 28.69 13.29
CA VAL A 16 -36.32 27.97 13.42
C VAL A 16 -36.57 26.97 12.26
N GLY A 17 -36.96 25.74 12.63
CA GLY A 17 -38.09 25.05 11.99
C GLY A 17 -37.87 24.36 10.65
N ALA A 18 -37.35 23.13 10.68
CA ALA A 18 -37.63 22.15 9.64
C ALA A 18 -39.10 21.70 9.75
N SER A 19 -40.02 22.34 9.02
CA SER A 19 -41.31 21.75 8.61
C SER A 19 -42.22 22.80 7.97
N THR A 20 -42.32 22.79 6.64
CA THR A 20 -43.54 23.00 5.81
C THR A 20 -43.16 23.51 4.41
N LEU A 21 -42.57 22.66 3.58
CA LEU A 21 -42.67 22.80 2.14
C LEU A 21 -43.34 21.54 1.59
N PRO A 22 -44.37 21.65 0.74
CA PRO A 22 -45.02 20.48 0.17
C PRO A 22 -44.00 19.68 -0.65
N PRO A 23 -43.99 18.34 -0.57
CA PRO A 23 -43.00 17.54 -1.27
C PRO A 23 -43.11 17.80 -2.78
N SER A 24 -41.94 17.98 -3.41
CA SER A 24 -41.86 18.19 -4.86
C SER A 24 -42.43 16.97 -5.61
N ILE A 25 -42.83 17.15 -6.87
CA ILE A 25 -43.34 16.05 -7.71
C ILE A 25 -42.33 14.89 -7.78
N ALA A 26 -41.03 15.19 -7.74
CA ALA A 26 -39.96 14.19 -7.67
C ALA A 26 -39.95 13.41 -6.34
N GLN A 27 -40.20 14.06 -5.21
CA GLN A 27 -40.33 13.40 -3.90
C GLN A 27 -41.58 12.53 -3.83
N ARG A 28 -42.73 13.00 -4.34
CA ARG A 28 -43.96 12.18 -4.40
C ARG A 28 -43.82 10.98 -5.33
N ALA A 29 -43.12 11.12 -6.45
CA ALA A 29 -42.80 10.01 -7.34
C ALA A 29 -41.88 8.98 -6.64
N ALA A 30 -40.85 9.44 -5.94
CA ALA A 30 -39.97 8.57 -5.15
C ALA A 30 -40.71 7.87 -4.00
N ASP A 31 -41.60 8.57 -3.29
CA ASP A 31 -42.40 8.03 -2.19
C ASP A 31 -43.47 7.03 -2.68
N THR A 32 -44.04 7.26 -3.86
CA THR A 32 -45.00 6.34 -4.48
C THR A 32 -44.29 5.07 -4.98
N VAL A 33 -43.10 5.21 -5.58
CA VAL A 33 -42.27 4.09 -6.04
C VAL A 33 -41.71 3.28 -4.86
N THR A 34 -41.25 3.94 -3.80
CA THR A 34 -40.75 3.29 -2.57
C THR A 34 -41.88 2.65 -1.76
N GLY A 35 -43.07 3.27 -1.69
CA GLY A 35 -44.26 2.70 -1.04
C GLY A 35 -44.79 1.46 -1.76
N TRP A 36 -44.78 1.44 -3.09
CA TRP A 36 -45.20 0.29 -3.90
C TRP A 36 -44.17 -0.85 -3.86
N LEU A 37 -42.86 -0.55 -3.93
CA LEU A 37 -41.79 -1.55 -3.81
C LEU A 37 -41.64 -2.08 -2.37
N GLY A 38 -41.89 -1.25 -1.36
CA GLY A 38 -41.85 -1.62 0.06
C GLY A 38 -42.94 -2.62 0.47
N ARG A 39 -44.03 -2.71 -0.29
CA ARG A 39 -45.06 -3.76 -0.14
C ARG A 39 -44.65 -5.10 -0.73
N ARG A 40 -43.62 -5.15 -1.60
CA ARG A 40 -43.16 -6.36 -2.30
C ARG A 40 -41.71 -6.76 -1.95
N THR A 41 -40.99 -5.95 -1.19
CA THR A 41 -39.60 -6.21 -0.81
C THR A 41 -39.34 -5.70 0.61
N SER A 42 -38.52 -6.42 1.38
CA SER A 42 -38.09 -5.96 2.70
C SER A 42 -37.26 -4.67 2.57
N ARG A 43 -37.27 -3.79 3.58
CA ARG A 43 -36.46 -2.55 3.58
C ARG A 43 -34.99 -2.81 3.24
N ARG A 44 -34.43 -3.91 3.75
CA ARG A 44 -33.07 -4.36 3.43
C ARG A 44 -32.92 -4.76 1.96
N GLY A 45 -33.88 -5.49 1.39
CA GLY A 45 -33.90 -5.85 -0.02
C GLY A 45 -34.04 -4.65 -0.96
N PHE A 46 -34.83 -3.64 -0.57
CA PHE A 46 -34.96 -2.39 -1.30
C PHE A 46 -33.65 -1.60 -1.33
N LEU A 47 -33.01 -1.39 -0.17
CA LEU A 47 -31.73 -0.65 -0.08
C LEU A 47 -30.61 -1.33 -0.87
N VAL A 48 -30.53 -2.67 -0.84
CA VAL A 48 -29.55 -3.43 -1.63
C VAL A 48 -29.79 -3.28 -3.13
N ARG A 49 -31.05 -3.34 -3.59
CA ARG A 49 -31.39 -3.17 -5.01
C ARG A 49 -31.15 -1.75 -5.51
N ALA A 50 -31.53 -0.74 -4.72
CA ALA A 50 -31.28 0.66 -5.03
C ALA A 50 -29.78 0.97 -5.07
N GLY A 51 -29.01 0.42 -4.12
CA GLY A 51 -27.55 0.49 -4.11
C GLY A 51 -26.92 -0.11 -5.37
N LEU A 52 -27.36 -1.32 -5.78
CA LEU A 52 -26.90 -1.98 -7.01
C LEU A 52 -27.17 -1.16 -8.28
N VAL A 53 -28.35 -0.53 -8.39
CA VAL A 53 -28.67 0.36 -9.53
C VAL A 53 -27.77 1.59 -9.52
N GLY A 54 -27.55 2.21 -8.36
CA GLY A 54 -26.64 3.35 -8.21
C GLY A 54 -25.20 3.00 -8.59
N THR A 55 -24.71 1.83 -8.15
CA THR A 55 -23.37 1.33 -8.50
C THR A 55 -23.27 1.00 -10.00
N ALA A 56 -24.28 0.38 -10.60
CA ALA A 56 -24.31 0.09 -12.04
C ALA A 56 -24.16 1.37 -12.89
N LEU A 57 -24.89 2.43 -12.54
CA LEU A 57 -24.78 3.74 -13.19
C LEU A 57 -23.42 4.42 -12.97
N ALA A 58 -22.75 4.16 -11.85
CA ALA A 58 -21.42 4.71 -11.58
C ALA A 58 -20.29 3.99 -12.33
N LEU A 59 -20.43 2.67 -12.52
CA LEU A 59 -19.40 1.83 -13.15
C LEU A 59 -19.49 1.83 -14.68
N ASP A 60 -20.70 1.77 -15.24
CA ASP A 60 -20.96 1.78 -16.68
C ASP A 60 -22.26 2.53 -17.01
N PRO A 61 -22.27 3.88 -16.90
CA PRO A 61 -23.48 4.67 -17.14
C PRO A 61 -24.02 4.49 -18.56
N LYS A 62 -23.14 4.41 -19.56
CA LYS A 62 -23.55 4.30 -20.96
C LYS A 62 -24.02 2.90 -21.29
N GLY A 63 -23.31 1.84 -20.89
CA GLY A 63 -23.74 0.48 -21.20
C GLY A 63 -24.96 0.03 -20.39
N TYR A 64 -25.12 0.48 -19.14
CA TYR A 64 -26.33 0.18 -18.36
C TYR A 64 -27.60 0.86 -18.93
N VAL A 65 -27.47 2.07 -19.48
CA VAL A 65 -28.59 2.78 -20.12
C VAL A 65 -28.88 2.24 -21.52
N LEU A 66 -27.85 1.89 -22.30
CA LEU A 66 -27.98 1.58 -23.72
C LEU A 66 -28.09 0.07 -24.03
N ARG A 67 -27.76 -0.82 -23.09
CA ARG A 67 -27.84 -2.27 -23.29
C ARG A 67 -28.85 -2.90 -22.32
N PRO A 68 -29.76 -3.78 -22.79
CA PRO A 68 -30.65 -4.51 -21.90
C PRO A 68 -29.85 -5.41 -20.95
N GLY A 69 -30.02 -5.21 -19.64
CA GLY A 69 -29.29 -5.96 -18.60
C GLY A 69 -29.83 -5.66 -17.19
N THR A 70 -29.46 -6.50 -16.20
CA THR A 70 -29.79 -6.22 -14.79
C THR A 70 -28.74 -5.32 -14.17
N ALA A 71 -29.10 -4.54 -13.14
CA ALA A 71 -28.11 -3.77 -12.36
C ALA A 71 -27.00 -4.69 -11.79
N TYR A 72 -27.37 -5.92 -11.42
CA TYR A 72 -26.41 -6.93 -10.98
C TYR A 72 -25.46 -7.37 -12.10
N ALA A 73 -25.94 -7.56 -13.32
CA ALA A 73 -25.08 -7.88 -14.47
C ALA A 73 -24.20 -6.69 -14.90
N ALA A 74 -24.65 -5.45 -14.71
CA ALA A 74 -23.82 -4.27 -14.93
C ALA A 74 -22.73 -4.11 -13.85
N VAL A 75 -22.98 -4.58 -12.63
CA VAL A 75 -22.00 -4.54 -11.53
C VAL A 75 -21.05 -5.74 -11.54
N CYS A 76 -21.55 -6.94 -11.84
CA CYS A 76 -20.81 -8.19 -11.73
C CYS A 76 -20.33 -8.76 -13.07
N GLY A 77 -20.78 -8.17 -14.18
CA GLY A 77 -20.69 -8.76 -15.51
C GLY A 77 -21.72 -9.88 -15.74
N PRO A 78 -21.89 -10.33 -16.99
CA PRO A 78 -22.74 -11.47 -17.30
C PRO A 78 -22.20 -12.76 -16.64
N GLY A 79 -23.11 -13.72 -16.39
CA GLY A 79 -22.73 -15.07 -15.93
C GLY A 79 -21.90 -15.06 -14.65
N SER A 80 -22.43 -14.43 -13.60
CA SER A 80 -21.86 -14.43 -12.25
C SER A 80 -22.23 -15.67 -11.43
N SER A 81 -22.85 -16.68 -12.04
CA SER A 81 -23.31 -17.93 -11.40
C SER A 81 -22.52 -19.14 -11.88
N ALA A 82 -22.54 -20.22 -11.10
CA ALA A 82 -21.80 -21.43 -11.42
C ALA A 82 -22.37 -22.14 -12.67
N SER A 83 -23.64 -21.91 -12.98
CA SER A 83 -24.30 -22.43 -14.17
C SER A 83 -23.83 -21.79 -15.47
N SER A 84 -23.23 -20.59 -15.44
CA SER A 84 -22.84 -19.87 -16.66
C SER A 84 -21.57 -20.41 -17.32
N GLY A 85 -20.86 -21.33 -16.67
CA GLY A 85 -19.62 -21.90 -17.19
C GLY A 85 -18.39 -20.99 -17.08
N TRP A 86 -18.49 -19.81 -16.47
CA TRP A 86 -17.32 -18.94 -16.26
C TRP A 86 -16.51 -19.38 -15.05
N THR A 87 -15.22 -19.03 -15.03
CA THR A 87 -14.30 -19.34 -13.92
C THR A 87 -14.17 -18.15 -12.97
N VAL A 88 -14.02 -18.45 -11.68
CA VAL A 88 -13.78 -17.51 -10.57
C VAL A 88 -12.49 -16.69 -10.77
N PHE A 89 -12.39 -15.52 -10.16
CA PHE A 89 -11.13 -14.80 -9.99
C PHE A 89 -10.28 -15.40 -8.87
N CYS A 90 -8.96 -15.38 -9.04
CA CYS A 90 -8.04 -15.95 -8.05
C CYS A 90 -8.19 -15.27 -6.70
N ALA A 91 -8.31 -13.94 -6.67
CA ALA A 91 -8.51 -13.18 -5.44
C ALA A 91 -9.69 -13.68 -4.58
N THR A 92 -10.72 -14.29 -5.17
CA THR A 92 -11.85 -14.85 -4.43
C THR A 92 -11.49 -16.12 -3.67
N ILE A 93 -10.61 -16.97 -4.23
CA ILE A 93 -10.22 -18.26 -3.63
C ILE A 93 -8.85 -18.24 -2.93
N THR A 94 -8.07 -17.18 -3.11
CA THR A 94 -6.72 -17.00 -2.55
C THR A 94 -6.67 -15.91 -1.48
N ASN A 95 -7.73 -15.75 -0.69
CA ASN A 95 -7.79 -14.75 0.40
C ASN A 95 -7.48 -13.32 -0.08
N GLY A 96 -7.96 -12.95 -1.26
CA GLY A 96 -7.79 -11.62 -1.85
C GLY A 96 -6.58 -11.44 -2.75
N VAL A 97 -5.73 -12.45 -2.93
CA VAL A 97 -4.48 -12.32 -3.70
C VAL A 97 -4.74 -12.52 -5.21
N ASN A 98 -4.51 -11.49 -6.01
CA ASN A 98 -4.69 -11.55 -7.46
C ASN A 98 -3.47 -12.20 -8.18
N ALA A 99 -3.17 -13.45 -7.83
CA ALA A 99 -2.10 -14.26 -8.40
C ALA A 99 -2.54 -15.72 -8.55
N CYS A 100 -1.87 -16.48 -9.41
CA CYS A 100 -2.10 -17.92 -9.50
C CYS A 100 -1.80 -18.61 -8.15
N PRO A 101 -2.72 -19.41 -7.60
CA PRO A 101 -2.48 -20.15 -6.37
C PRO A 101 -1.40 -21.23 -6.54
N PRO A 102 -0.78 -21.70 -5.43
CA PRO A 102 0.10 -22.86 -5.47
C PRO A 102 -0.54 -24.06 -6.16
N GLY A 103 0.25 -24.79 -6.96
CA GLY A 103 -0.26 -25.91 -7.76
C GLY A 103 -1.08 -25.48 -8.97
N SER A 104 -0.92 -24.24 -9.44
CA SER A 104 -1.43 -23.76 -10.72
C SER A 104 -0.39 -22.90 -11.44
N ILE A 105 -0.58 -22.70 -12.74
CA ILE A 105 0.30 -21.94 -13.63
C ILE A 105 -0.54 -21.12 -14.60
N ALA A 106 -0.07 -19.92 -14.95
CA ALA A 106 -0.65 -19.14 -16.04
C ALA A 106 -0.51 -19.94 -17.35
N ALA A 107 -1.59 -20.51 -17.86
CA ALA A 107 -1.54 -21.35 -19.06
C ALA A 107 -2.28 -20.73 -20.24
N GLY A 108 -3.13 -19.74 -19.95
CA GLY A 108 -3.86 -19.01 -20.95
C GLY A 108 -4.13 -17.55 -20.60
N TRP A 109 -4.43 -16.73 -21.60
CA TRP A 109 -4.90 -15.37 -21.42
C TRP A 109 -5.73 -14.87 -22.62
N TRP A 110 -6.52 -13.83 -22.39
CA TRP A 110 -7.12 -13.00 -23.44
C TRP A 110 -7.24 -11.55 -22.99
N LYS A 111 -7.48 -10.69 -23.97
CA LYS A 111 -7.66 -9.25 -23.87
C LYS A 111 -9.15 -8.91 -23.88
N ALA A 112 -9.54 -7.93 -23.07
CA ALA A 112 -10.84 -7.26 -23.12
C ALA A 112 -10.60 -5.75 -23.22
N ASP A 113 -11.05 -5.13 -24.31
CA ASP A 113 -10.85 -3.71 -24.59
C ASP A 113 -11.86 -2.81 -23.85
N GLY A 114 -11.45 -1.57 -23.55
CA GLY A 114 -12.34 -0.56 -22.97
C GLY A 114 -12.65 -0.75 -21.49
N ALA A 115 -11.77 -1.42 -20.73
CA ALA A 115 -12.02 -1.70 -19.32
C ALA A 115 -11.91 -0.43 -18.45
N SER A 116 -13.00 -0.07 -17.77
CA SER A 116 -13.05 1.06 -16.85
C SER A 116 -12.00 0.95 -15.73
N LEU A 117 -11.76 -0.26 -15.22
CA LEU A 117 -10.73 -0.58 -14.23
C LEU A 117 -9.31 -0.20 -14.69
N CYS A 118 -9.06 -0.23 -16.00
CA CYS A 118 -7.78 0.08 -16.60
C CYS A 118 -7.76 1.49 -17.22
N GLY A 119 -8.67 2.38 -16.80
CA GLY A 119 -8.77 3.74 -17.33
C GLY A 119 -9.20 3.77 -18.80
N GLY A 120 -10.04 2.82 -19.23
CA GLY A 120 -10.49 2.69 -20.61
C GLY A 120 -9.52 1.93 -21.52
N ARG A 121 -8.37 1.47 -21.00
CA ARG A 121 -7.42 0.64 -21.73
C ARG A 121 -7.87 -0.82 -21.75
N ALA A 122 -7.09 -1.65 -22.44
CA ALA A 122 -7.26 -3.09 -22.39
C ALA A 122 -7.00 -3.63 -20.98
N ARG A 123 -7.82 -4.60 -20.60
CA ARG A 123 -7.62 -5.50 -19.47
C ARG A 123 -7.24 -6.88 -20.00
N TYR A 124 -6.42 -7.58 -19.26
CA TYR A 124 -5.98 -8.94 -19.54
C TYR A 124 -6.55 -9.85 -18.46
N ILE A 125 -7.19 -10.94 -18.90
CA ILE A 125 -7.62 -12.03 -18.03
C ILE A 125 -6.68 -13.19 -18.29
N ILE A 126 -6.06 -13.70 -17.24
CA ILE A 126 -5.08 -14.78 -17.30
C ILE A 126 -5.69 -15.98 -16.58
N ASP A 127 -5.80 -17.11 -17.26
CA ASP A 127 -6.23 -18.37 -16.67
C ASP A 127 -5.05 -19.04 -15.96
N CYS A 128 -5.22 -19.25 -14.65
CA CYS A 128 -4.34 -20.08 -13.85
C CYS A 128 -4.86 -21.50 -13.88
N ASN A 129 -4.26 -22.36 -14.71
CA ASN A 129 -4.63 -23.76 -14.81
C ASN A 129 -3.93 -24.57 -13.72
N ALA A 130 -4.66 -25.52 -13.12
CA ALA A 130 -4.09 -26.47 -12.17
C ALA A 130 -2.91 -27.24 -12.77
N THR A 131 -1.93 -27.62 -11.97
CA THR A 131 -0.88 -28.53 -12.41
C THR A 131 -1.37 -29.98 -12.38
N CYS A 132 -0.82 -30.82 -13.26
CA CYS A 132 -1.11 -32.25 -13.31
C CYS A 132 -0.22 -32.97 -12.29
N SER A 133 -0.71 -33.13 -11.05
CA SER A 133 0.11 -33.56 -9.92
C SER A 133 -0.07 -35.02 -9.50
N ARG A 134 -1.15 -35.70 -9.92
CA ARG A 134 -1.49 -37.05 -9.43
C ARG A 134 -1.20 -38.19 -10.42
N CYS A 135 -0.83 -37.88 -11.65
CA CYS A 135 -0.58 -38.86 -12.70
C CYS A 135 0.65 -38.46 -13.51
N THR A 136 1.47 -39.43 -13.92
CA THR A 136 2.73 -39.22 -14.65
C THR A 136 2.67 -39.55 -16.14
N THR A 137 1.48 -39.76 -16.73
CA THR A 137 1.39 -40.38 -18.07
C THR A 137 0.45 -39.70 -19.08
N PRO A 138 0.73 -39.87 -20.38
CA PRO A 138 0.21 -39.05 -21.47
C PRO A 138 -1.21 -39.47 -21.85
N GLY A 139 -2.15 -38.56 -21.67
CA GLY A 139 -3.49 -38.71 -22.21
C GLY A 139 -4.40 -37.56 -21.80
N ALA A 140 -4.37 -36.47 -22.55
CA ALA A 140 -5.62 -35.84 -22.96
C ALA A 140 -5.41 -34.98 -24.20
N ARG A 141 -6.46 -34.94 -25.03
CA ARG A 141 -6.54 -34.13 -26.24
C ARG A 141 -6.21 -32.67 -25.89
N ALA A 142 -5.41 -32.01 -26.74
CA ALA A 142 -5.08 -30.58 -26.64
C ALA A 142 -4.27 -30.11 -25.41
N GLY A 143 -3.38 -30.95 -24.85
CA GLY A 143 -2.44 -30.50 -23.80
C GLY A 143 -3.09 -30.28 -22.42
N ILE A 144 -4.20 -30.96 -22.16
CA ILE A 144 -4.88 -31.01 -20.87
C ILE A 144 -4.61 -32.39 -20.24
N CYS A 145 -4.61 -32.55 -18.91
CA CYS A 145 -4.62 -33.87 -18.26
C CYS A 145 -6.02 -34.26 -17.77
N SER A 146 -6.23 -35.55 -17.49
CA SER A 146 -7.51 -36.04 -16.92
C SER A 146 -7.90 -35.27 -15.66
N SER A 147 -9.20 -35.06 -15.44
CA SER A 147 -9.73 -34.36 -14.27
C SER A 147 -9.42 -35.05 -12.95
N SER A 148 -9.19 -36.36 -12.96
CA SER A 148 -8.67 -37.11 -11.81
C SER A 148 -7.23 -36.73 -11.43
N CYS A 149 -6.47 -36.18 -12.38
CA CYS A 149 -5.03 -35.97 -12.28
C CYS A 149 -4.60 -34.56 -11.86
N TRP A 150 -5.48 -33.56 -11.99
CA TRP A 150 -5.12 -32.17 -11.67
C TRP A 150 -5.30 -31.84 -10.19
N SER A 151 -4.60 -30.80 -9.72
CA SER A 151 -4.41 -30.46 -8.29
C SER A 151 -5.66 -30.02 -7.51
N CYS A 152 -6.82 -29.87 -8.16
CA CYS A 152 -8.04 -29.32 -7.54
C CYS A 152 -9.34 -30.03 -7.98
N SER A 153 -10.48 -29.67 -7.38
CA SER A 153 -11.79 -30.29 -7.64
C SER A 153 -12.80 -29.27 -8.13
N CYS A 154 -13.71 -29.71 -9.02
CA CYS A 154 -14.76 -28.84 -9.55
C CYS A 154 -15.73 -28.40 -8.45
N THR A 155 -15.78 -27.09 -8.20
CA THR A 155 -16.67 -26.47 -7.20
C THR A 155 -17.19 -25.12 -7.71
N SER A 156 -18.00 -24.44 -6.89
CA SER A 156 -18.53 -23.10 -7.17
C SER A 156 -17.91 -22.08 -6.21
N GLY A 157 -17.68 -20.87 -6.70
CA GLY A 157 -17.31 -19.71 -5.90
C GLY A 157 -18.42 -19.29 -4.94
N LEU A 158 -18.13 -18.29 -4.10
CA LEU A 158 -18.97 -17.94 -2.96
C LEU A 158 -20.38 -17.50 -3.39
N PRO A 159 -21.45 -18.16 -2.88
CA PRO A 159 -22.83 -17.77 -3.18
C PRO A 159 -23.14 -16.31 -2.87
N GLY A 160 -23.93 -15.67 -3.73
CA GLY A 160 -24.38 -14.28 -3.52
C GLY A 160 -23.32 -13.21 -3.77
N THR A 161 -22.19 -13.58 -4.36
CA THR A 161 -21.15 -12.63 -4.81
C THR A 161 -21.13 -12.51 -6.34
N CYS A 162 -20.49 -11.46 -6.85
CA CYS A 162 -20.24 -11.31 -8.29
C CYS A 162 -19.41 -12.46 -8.87
N ASP A 163 -18.79 -13.27 -8.02
CA ASP A 163 -17.84 -14.32 -8.39
C ASP A 163 -18.25 -15.71 -7.92
N GLN A 164 -19.57 -15.98 -7.90
CA GLN A 164 -20.14 -17.31 -7.70
C GLN A 164 -19.94 -18.22 -8.95
N ARG A 165 -18.78 -18.14 -9.57
CA ARG A 165 -18.40 -18.83 -10.82
C ARG A 165 -17.74 -20.18 -10.54
N LYS A 166 -17.45 -20.98 -11.57
CA LYS A 166 -16.82 -22.29 -11.41
C LYS A 166 -15.37 -22.19 -10.94
N VAL A 167 -14.92 -23.17 -10.18
CA VAL A 167 -13.52 -23.38 -9.79
C VAL A 167 -13.11 -24.75 -10.31
N CYS A 168 -12.04 -24.86 -11.10
CA CYS A 168 -11.50 -26.14 -11.59
C CYS A 168 -12.46 -27.04 -12.39
N CYS A 169 -13.50 -26.48 -13.00
CA CYS A 169 -14.47 -27.25 -13.77
C CYS A 169 -14.27 -27.16 -15.29
N ASN A 170 -13.65 -26.07 -15.75
CA ASN A 170 -13.42 -25.83 -17.17
C ASN A 170 -11.97 -26.17 -17.50
N ALA A 171 -11.70 -26.82 -18.63
CA ALA A 171 -10.34 -27.17 -19.00
C ALA A 171 -10.08 -26.78 -20.47
N PHE A 172 -9.25 -25.76 -20.65
CA PHE A 172 -8.85 -25.22 -21.94
C PHE A 172 -7.58 -24.38 -21.80
N ARG A 173 -6.96 -23.99 -22.92
CA ARG A 173 -5.86 -23.02 -23.02
C ARG A 173 -6.14 -22.05 -24.18
N TYR A 174 -6.19 -20.76 -23.89
CA TYR A 174 -6.27 -19.66 -24.88
C TYR A 174 -5.07 -18.75 -24.68
N GLY A 175 -4.45 -18.13 -25.69
CA GLY A 175 -3.31 -17.22 -25.47
C GLY A 175 -2.11 -17.94 -24.86
N GLN A 176 -1.10 -18.24 -25.67
CA GLN A 176 -0.12 -19.26 -25.32
C GLN A 176 0.84 -18.81 -24.19
N CYS A 177 0.58 -19.20 -22.93
CA CYS A 177 1.52 -19.04 -21.82
C CYS A 177 2.15 -20.37 -21.42
N ASN A 178 3.40 -20.34 -20.92
CA ASN A 178 4.16 -21.48 -20.38
C ASN A 178 4.01 -22.75 -21.25
N GLN A 179 4.42 -22.63 -22.52
CA GLN A 179 4.24 -23.67 -23.54
C GLN A 179 5.22 -24.84 -23.40
N ASP A 180 6.30 -24.63 -22.67
CA ASP A 180 7.20 -25.66 -22.17
C ASP A 180 6.46 -26.69 -21.29
N VAL A 181 5.41 -26.26 -20.58
CA VAL A 181 4.53 -27.15 -19.83
C VAL A 181 3.59 -27.90 -20.76
N ARG A 182 3.94 -29.17 -20.99
CA ARG A 182 3.25 -30.09 -21.91
C ARG A 182 1.77 -30.28 -21.59
N GLN A 183 1.40 -30.32 -20.31
CA GLN A 183 0.04 -30.59 -19.87
C GLN A 183 -0.36 -29.74 -18.67
N VAL A 184 -1.58 -29.23 -18.70
CA VAL A 184 -2.20 -28.50 -17.59
C VAL A 184 -3.57 -29.09 -17.25
N GLY A 185 -4.07 -28.79 -16.06
CA GLY A 185 -5.38 -29.19 -15.61
C GLY A 185 -6.47 -28.17 -15.93
N GLY A 186 -7.59 -28.28 -15.22
CA GLY A 186 -8.68 -27.32 -15.28
C GLY A 186 -8.26 -25.93 -14.82
N VAL A 187 -8.92 -24.90 -15.35
CA VAL A 187 -8.75 -23.51 -14.94
C VAL A 187 -9.15 -23.40 -13.46
N HIS A 188 -8.16 -23.18 -12.62
CA HIS A 188 -8.32 -23.05 -11.18
C HIS A 188 -9.04 -21.74 -10.87
N CYS A 189 -8.52 -20.65 -11.41
CA CYS A 189 -9.06 -19.30 -11.26
C CYS A 189 -8.46 -18.38 -12.31
N ARG A 190 -8.86 -17.11 -12.29
CA ARG A 190 -8.39 -16.07 -13.20
C ARG A 190 -7.71 -14.92 -12.50
N VAL A 191 -6.56 -14.50 -13.00
CA VAL A 191 -5.89 -13.26 -12.62
C VAL A 191 -6.32 -12.15 -13.57
N VAL A 192 -6.37 -10.92 -13.04
CA VAL A 192 -6.69 -9.73 -13.81
C VAL A 192 -5.50 -8.79 -13.81
N SER A 193 -5.16 -8.24 -14.97
CA SER A 193 -4.10 -7.24 -15.08
C SER A 193 -4.48 -6.18 -16.11
N CYS A 194 -4.09 -4.94 -15.88
CA CYS A 194 -4.07 -3.89 -16.90
C CYS A 194 -2.72 -3.86 -17.65
N THR A 195 -1.72 -4.59 -17.14
CA THR A 195 -0.44 -4.84 -17.81
C THR A 195 -0.54 -6.09 -18.68
N PRO A 196 0.03 -6.10 -19.89
CA PRO A 196 0.05 -7.30 -20.71
C PRO A 196 0.81 -8.46 -20.03
N PRO A 197 0.28 -9.70 -20.06
CA PRO A 197 0.83 -10.82 -19.30
C PRO A 197 2.26 -11.19 -19.71
N TRP A 198 2.63 -11.05 -20.98
CA TRP A 198 3.99 -11.30 -21.46
C TRP A 198 5.07 -10.34 -20.91
N ARG A 199 4.68 -9.36 -20.08
CA ARG A 199 5.63 -8.52 -19.34
C ARG A 199 6.00 -9.10 -17.97
N PHE A 200 5.27 -10.10 -17.47
CA PHE A 200 5.48 -10.67 -16.14
C PHE A 200 5.26 -12.19 -16.05
N GLU A 201 4.78 -12.81 -17.12
CA GLU A 201 4.64 -14.25 -17.32
C GLU A 201 5.25 -14.62 -18.68
N GLU A 202 5.61 -15.90 -18.87
CA GLU A 202 6.09 -16.42 -20.15
C GLU A 202 4.92 -16.65 -21.11
N CYS A 203 4.48 -15.59 -21.79
CA CYS A 203 3.31 -15.63 -22.67
C CYS A 203 3.62 -15.11 -24.09
N SER A 204 2.90 -15.65 -25.07
CA SER A 204 2.88 -15.13 -26.43
C SER A 204 2.27 -13.73 -26.49
N THR A 205 2.70 -12.92 -27.45
CA THR A 205 2.18 -11.56 -27.70
C THR A 205 0.97 -11.53 -28.65
N ALA A 206 0.64 -12.65 -29.31
CA ALA A 206 -0.51 -12.75 -30.19
C ALA A 206 -1.81 -12.65 -29.38
N PRO A 207 -2.66 -11.63 -29.62
CA PRO A 207 -3.83 -11.40 -28.79
C PRO A 207 -4.96 -12.38 -29.09
N ALA A 208 -5.48 -13.02 -28.05
CA ALA A 208 -6.85 -13.52 -28.03
C ALA A 208 -7.75 -12.42 -27.46
N THR A 209 -8.93 -12.17 -28.02
CA THR A 209 -9.83 -11.09 -27.57
C THR A 209 -11.21 -11.63 -27.23
N ASP A 210 -11.71 -11.33 -26.02
CA ASP A 210 -13.11 -11.58 -25.62
C ASP A 210 -13.65 -10.44 -24.75
N ASN A 211 -14.32 -9.49 -25.41
CA ASN A 211 -14.89 -8.31 -24.77
C ASN A 211 -16.11 -8.61 -23.89
N ARG A 212 -16.66 -9.84 -23.88
CA ARG A 212 -17.78 -10.19 -22.97
C ARG A 212 -17.35 -10.22 -21.50
N THR A 213 -16.04 -10.24 -21.25
CA THR A 213 -15.44 -10.33 -19.92
C THR A 213 -14.94 -9.00 -19.39
N VAL A 214 -15.13 -7.91 -20.13
CA VAL A 214 -14.66 -6.56 -19.77
C VAL A 214 -15.17 -6.13 -18.38
N ASP A 215 -16.43 -6.45 -18.09
CA ASP A 215 -17.12 -6.08 -16.85
C ASP A 215 -17.12 -7.18 -15.78
N HIS A 216 -16.45 -8.31 -16.02
CA HIS A 216 -16.36 -9.36 -14.99
C HIS A 216 -15.57 -8.82 -13.78
N ASN A 217 -16.14 -8.86 -12.59
CA ASN A 217 -15.44 -8.38 -11.41
C ASN A 217 -15.68 -9.25 -10.16
N SER A 218 -14.82 -9.08 -9.16
CA SER A 218 -14.94 -9.62 -7.81
C SER A 218 -14.77 -8.48 -6.82
N ASP A 219 -15.50 -8.50 -5.71
CA ASP A 219 -15.36 -7.53 -4.61
C ASP A 219 -13.97 -7.55 -3.96
N LYS A 220 -13.19 -8.62 -4.19
CA LYS A 220 -11.81 -8.77 -3.73
C LYS A 220 -10.78 -8.07 -4.61
N LEU A 221 -11.16 -7.55 -5.77
CA LEU A 221 -10.29 -6.81 -6.68
C LEU A 221 -10.50 -5.29 -6.53
N PRO A 222 -9.60 -4.45 -7.07
CA PRO A 222 -9.88 -3.03 -7.19
C PRO A 222 -11.14 -2.81 -8.03
N GLN A 223 -12.05 -1.96 -7.56
CA GLN A 223 -13.38 -1.77 -8.15
C GLN A 223 -13.45 -0.67 -9.21
N ARG A 224 -12.42 0.19 -9.28
CA ARG A 224 -12.38 1.36 -10.15
C ARG A 224 -10.94 1.77 -10.40
N TYR A 225 -10.73 2.56 -11.44
CA TYR A 225 -9.44 3.20 -11.69
C TYR A 225 -9.23 4.39 -10.74
N THR A 226 -8.24 4.30 -9.84
CA THR A 226 -7.86 5.38 -8.92
C THR A 226 -6.40 5.79 -9.13
N ALA A 227 -5.96 6.82 -8.39
CA ALA A 227 -4.54 7.18 -8.34
C ALA A 227 -3.65 6.03 -7.86
N ILE A 228 -4.18 5.15 -6.99
CA ILE A 228 -3.48 3.93 -6.55
C ILE A 228 -3.35 2.94 -7.70
N THR A 229 -4.43 2.67 -8.43
CA THR A 229 -4.40 1.81 -9.62
C THR A 229 -3.45 2.35 -10.68
N ALA A 230 -3.50 3.65 -10.96
CA ALA A 230 -2.60 4.33 -11.89
C ALA A 230 -1.13 4.17 -11.49
N ARG A 231 -0.81 4.32 -10.19
CA ARG A 231 0.55 4.12 -9.67
C ARG A 231 0.99 2.67 -9.78
N TYR A 232 0.13 1.71 -9.45
CA TYR A 232 0.43 0.28 -9.55
C TYR A 232 0.71 -0.14 -11.01
N ILE A 233 -0.09 0.35 -11.96
CA ILE A 233 0.13 0.16 -13.41
C ILE A 233 1.46 0.75 -13.85
N ALA A 234 1.78 1.97 -13.42
CA ALA A 234 3.04 2.62 -13.77
C ALA A 234 4.27 1.85 -13.25
N LEU A 235 4.13 1.07 -12.18
CA LEU A 235 5.19 0.22 -11.63
C LEU A 235 5.29 -1.16 -12.32
N GLY A 236 4.33 -1.54 -13.17
CA GLY A 236 4.30 -2.84 -13.86
C GLY A 236 3.37 -3.89 -13.23
N GLU A 237 2.46 -3.49 -12.34
CA GLU A 237 1.50 -4.36 -11.65
C GLU A 237 2.10 -5.65 -11.06
N ASN A 238 1.60 -6.82 -11.47
CA ASN A 238 2.02 -8.12 -10.95
C ASN A 238 3.50 -8.40 -11.24
N GLY A 239 4.08 -7.80 -12.29
CA GLY A 239 5.51 -7.86 -12.59
C GLY A 239 6.36 -6.85 -11.82
N SER A 240 5.74 -5.98 -11.03
CA SER A 240 6.46 -4.99 -10.23
C SER A 240 7.03 -5.59 -8.94
N VAL A 241 7.91 -4.85 -8.28
CA VAL A 241 8.44 -5.21 -6.96
C VAL A 241 7.37 -5.33 -5.86
N LEU A 242 6.15 -4.83 -6.09
CA LEU A 242 5.03 -4.98 -5.17
C LEU A 242 4.40 -6.38 -5.23
N GLY A 243 4.57 -7.09 -6.35
CA GLY A 243 3.84 -8.32 -6.63
C GLY A 243 2.33 -8.08 -6.76
N ALA A 244 1.55 -9.15 -6.68
CA ALA A 244 0.10 -9.09 -6.88
C ALA A 244 -0.62 -8.21 -5.85
N SER A 245 -1.75 -7.63 -6.28
CA SER A 245 -2.68 -6.95 -5.40
C SER A 245 -3.30 -7.92 -4.37
N VAL A 246 -3.51 -7.41 -3.17
CA VAL A 246 -4.14 -8.14 -2.06
C VAL A 246 -5.34 -7.33 -1.59
N LEU A 247 -6.53 -7.85 -1.89
CA LEU A 247 -7.82 -7.17 -1.68
C LEU A 247 -7.93 -5.85 -2.46
N GLY A 248 -9.12 -5.24 -2.38
CA GLY A 248 -9.39 -3.91 -2.91
C GLY A 248 -8.81 -2.78 -2.04
N GLU A 249 -8.88 -1.58 -2.59
CA GLU A 249 -8.55 -0.33 -1.90
C GLU A 249 -9.44 -0.14 -0.64
N VAL A 250 -8.83 0.30 0.46
CA VAL A 250 -9.52 0.62 1.71
C VAL A 250 -9.42 2.11 2.02
N ALA A 251 -10.49 2.67 2.57
CA ALA A 251 -10.48 4.04 3.09
C ALA A 251 -9.69 4.09 4.41
N VAL A 252 -8.90 5.15 4.57
CA VAL A 252 -8.17 5.47 5.80
C VAL A 252 -8.40 6.95 6.13
N ALA A 253 -8.09 7.36 7.36
CA ALA A 253 -8.18 8.78 7.72
C ALA A 253 -7.28 9.61 6.78
N GLY A 254 -7.86 10.59 6.08
CA GLY A 254 -7.13 11.47 5.16
C GLY A 254 -6.86 10.90 3.75
N GLY A 255 -7.25 9.65 3.45
CA GLY A 255 -6.95 9.09 2.14
C GLY A 255 -7.40 7.65 1.91
N TYR A 256 -6.65 6.95 1.06
CA TYR A 256 -6.90 5.56 0.68
C TYR A 256 -5.62 4.77 0.67
N ALA A 257 -5.71 3.45 0.82
CA ALA A 257 -4.56 2.58 0.69
C ALA A 257 -4.92 1.21 0.14
N GLN A 258 -3.96 0.56 -0.51
CA GLN A 258 -4.10 -0.81 -0.98
C GLN A 258 -2.86 -1.64 -0.62
N ARG A 259 -3.09 -2.90 -0.26
CA ARG A 259 -2.04 -3.87 0.04
C ARG A 259 -1.66 -4.66 -1.21
N TYR A 260 -0.39 -5.03 -1.27
CA TYR A 260 0.21 -5.89 -2.27
C TYR A 260 1.05 -6.96 -1.55
N GLN A 261 1.42 -8.03 -2.23
CA GLN A 261 2.18 -9.13 -1.63
C GLN A 261 3.45 -8.63 -0.92
N ASN A 262 4.17 -7.72 -1.57
CA ASN A 262 5.47 -7.21 -1.13
C ASN A 262 5.44 -5.71 -0.84
N GLY A 263 4.27 -5.12 -0.59
CA GLY A 263 4.22 -3.71 -0.25
C GLY A 263 2.83 -3.11 -0.11
N ARG A 264 2.77 -1.79 -0.17
CA ARG A 264 1.56 -0.99 0.03
C ARG A 264 1.66 0.27 -0.81
N ILE A 265 0.56 0.66 -1.45
CA ILE A 265 0.43 1.99 -2.04
C ILE A 265 -0.60 2.76 -1.22
N SER A 266 -0.25 3.98 -0.83
CA SER A 266 -1.09 4.88 -0.04
C SER A 266 -1.27 6.18 -0.80
N PHE A 267 -2.49 6.69 -0.82
CA PHE A 267 -2.86 7.93 -1.50
C PHE A 267 -3.44 8.92 -0.50
N GLN A 268 -2.95 10.16 -0.57
CA GLN A 268 -3.62 11.33 -0.01
C GLN A 268 -3.53 12.51 -0.99
N PRO A 269 -4.44 13.50 -0.91
CA PRO A 269 -4.45 14.62 -1.85
C PRO A 269 -3.14 15.42 -1.93
N SER A 270 -2.47 15.61 -0.79
CA SER A 270 -1.25 16.43 -0.71
C SER A 270 0.00 15.78 -1.30
N THR A 271 0.11 14.44 -1.27
CA THR A 271 1.34 13.72 -1.69
C THR A 271 1.14 12.80 -2.88
N GLY A 272 -0.11 12.56 -3.28
CA GLY A 272 -0.48 11.61 -4.31
C GLY A 272 -0.31 10.16 -3.86
N ALA A 273 -0.33 9.22 -4.83
CA ALA A 273 -0.15 7.80 -4.55
C ALA A 273 1.34 7.46 -4.45
N ARG A 274 1.77 6.93 -3.30
CA ARG A 274 3.16 6.56 -3.01
C ARG A 274 3.26 5.13 -2.51
N GLU A 275 4.21 4.39 -3.05
CA GLU A 275 4.51 3.01 -2.69
C GLU A 275 5.53 2.92 -1.55
N THR A 276 5.31 1.94 -0.68
CA THR A 276 6.33 1.39 0.22
C THR A 276 6.52 -0.07 -0.16
N VAL A 277 7.77 -0.54 -0.13
CA VAL A 277 8.14 -1.87 -0.66
C VAL A 277 8.94 -2.69 0.36
N GLY A 278 8.73 -4.00 0.35
CA GLY A 278 9.50 -4.99 1.10
C GLY A 278 9.55 -4.71 2.61
N PRO A 279 10.73 -4.84 3.24
CA PRO A 279 10.89 -4.65 4.69
C PRO A 279 10.46 -3.26 5.20
N VAL A 280 10.59 -2.22 4.37
CA VAL A 280 10.12 -0.87 4.73
C VAL A 280 8.59 -0.85 4.86
N ALA A 281 7.87 -1.46 3.92
CA ALA A 281 6.41 -1.58 3.99
C ALA A 281 5.97 -2.43 5.19
N ALA A 282 6.68 -3.53 5.45
CA ALA A 282 6.40 -4.39 6.61
C ALA A 282 6.54 -3.61 7.93
N ARG A 283 7.62 -2.83 8.09
CA ARG A 283 7.79 -1.98 9.27
C ARG A 283 6.74 -0.88 9.34
N TYR A 284 6.41 -0.24 8.23
CA TYR A 284 5.37 0.79 8.16
C TYR A 284 4.02 0.26 8.65
N VAL A 285 3.60 -0.92 8.19
CA VAL A 285 2.38 -1.59 8.66
C VAL A 285 2.48 -1.94 10.15
N ALA A 286 3.62 -2.47 10.61
CA ALA A 286 3.83 -2.85 12.00
C ALA A 286 3.73 -1.67 12.98
N VAL A 287 4.02 -0.45 12.54
CA VAL A 287 3.88 0.76 13.36
C VAL A 287 2.55 1.50 13.14
N GLY A 288 1.57 0.86 12.49
CA GLY A 288 0.20 1.38 12.33
C GLY A 288 -0.10 2.06 10.99
N ALA A 289 0.81 1.97 10.02
CA ALA A 289 0.65 2.55 8.68
C ALA A 289 0.24 4.04 8.72
N GLU A 290 -0.77 4.45 7.95
CA GLU A 290 -1.20 5.85 7.81
C GLU A 290 -1.76 6.41 9.12
N ALA A 291 -2.43 5.56 9.92
CA ALA A 291 -2.94 5.92 11.23
C ALA A 291 -1.83 5.95 12.29
N GLY A 292 -0.65 5.43 11.96
CA GLY A 292 0.52 5.35 12.83
C GLY A 292 1.20 6.70 13.04
N PRO A 293 2.33 6.70 13.76
CA PRO A 293 3.04 7.92 14.11
C PRO A 293 3.79 8.55 12.92
N LEU A 294 3.95 7.83 11.81
CA LEU A 294 4.65 8.32 10.62
C LEU A 294 3.73 9.08 9.65
N GLY A 295 2.43 8.77 9.62
CA GLY A 295 1.52 9.31 8.61
C GLY A 295 1.78 8.72 7.22
N PHE A 296 1.37 9.44 6.18
CA PHE A 296 1.47 8.97 4.80
C PHE A 296 2.92 8.98 4.27
N PRO A 297 3.27 8.09 3.34
CA PRO A 297 4.51 8.21 2.56
C PRO A 297 4.51 9.48 1.71
N VAL A 298 5.66 10.17 1.67
CA VAL A 298 5.86 11.42 0.92
C VAL A 298 6.91 11.29 -0.18
N SER A 299 7.64 10.18 -0.21
CA SER A 299 8.61 9.87 -1.27
C SER A 299 8.33 8.52 -1.91
N THR A 300 8.90 8.31 -3.09
CA THR A 300 9.13 6.96 -3.60
C THR A 300 10.23 6.28 -2.76
N PRO A 301 10.31 4.94 -2.75
CA PRO A 301 11.41 4.23 -2.11
C PRO A 301 12.75 4.61 -2.72
N VAL A 302 13.75 4.81 -1.87
CA VAL A 302 15.14 5.08 -2.25
C VAL A 302 15.93 3.80 -2.07
N THR A 303 16.68 3.39 -3.10
CA THR A 303 17.66 2.31 -2.99
C THR A 303 18.98 2.89 -2.46
N LEU A 304 19.56 2.24 -1.46
CA LEU A 304 20.79 2.64 -0.80
C LEU A 304 21.90 1.62 -1.09
N ALA A 305 23.16 2.02 -0.87
CA ALA A 305 24.31 1.14 -1.02
C ALA A 305 24.18 -0.12 -0.15
N GLY A 306 24.74 -1.24 -0.63
CA GLY A 306 24.69 -2.53 0.08
C GLY A 306 23.29 -3.16 0.16
N GLY A 307 22.38 -2.79 -0.75
CA GLY A 307 21.02 -3.33 -0.79
C GLY A 307 20.06 -2.73 0.24
N GLY A 308 20.45 -1.62 0.88
CA GLY A 308 19.57 -0.89 1.78
C GLY A 308 18.41 -0.22 1.04
N ARG A 309 17.33 0.09 1.78
CA ARG A 309 16.18 0.82 1.25
C ARG A 309 15.68 1.82 2.26
N ALA A 310 15.15 2.96 1.80
CA ALA A 310 14.49 3.92 2.69
C ALA A 310 13.24 4.53 2.06
N SER A 311 12.35 5.04 2.91
CA SER A 311 11.21 5.84 2.48
C SER A 311 10.93 6.93 3.50
N ARG A 312 10.55 8.11 3.01
CA ARG A 312 10.14 9.25 3.85
C ARG A 312 8.63 9.27 4.01
N PHE A 313 8.21 9.71 5.18
CA PHE A 313 6.84 9.85 5.61
C PHE A 313 6.63 11.26 6.16
N GLU A 314 5.39 11.69 6.32
CA GLU A 314 5.05 13.03 6.79
C GLU A 314 5.75 13.38 8.12
N ARG A 315 5.85 12.40 9.01
CA ARG A 315 6.39 12.57 10.37
C ARG A 315 7.55 11.62 10.63
N GLY A 316 8.30 11.23 9.61
CA GLY A 316 9.50 10.43 9.82
C GLY A 316 10.07 9.76 8.58
N ARG A 317 10.89 8.76 8.83
CA ARG A 317 11.59 7.95 7.83
C ARG A 317 11.65 6.52 8.30
N ILE A 318 11.58 5.56 7.38
CA ILE A 318 11.97 4.18 7.66
C ILE A 318 13.18 3.84 6.79
N SER A 319 14.17 3.21 7.40
CA SER A 319 15.40 2.77 6.75
C SER A 319 15.61 1.28 7.02
N TYR A 320 15.97 0.54 5.97
CA TYR A 320 16.24 -0.88 5.98
C TYR A 320 17.68 -1.16 5.57
N ARG A 321 18.35 -2.04 6.31
CA ARG A 321 19.64 -2.65 5.92
C ARG A 321 19.55 -4.18 6.00
N PRO A 322 20.05 -4.92 4.99
CA PRO A 322 20.24 -6.36 5.09
C PRO A 322 21.01 -6.75 6.37
N GLY A 323 20.58 -7.82 7.03
CA GLY A 323 21.17 -8.32 8.27
C GLY A 323 20.81 -7.54 9.54
N THR A 324 20.22 -6.35 9.45
CA THR A 324 19.86 -5.52 10.62
C THR A 324 18.37 -5.26 10.72
N GLY A 325 17.67 -5.18 9.58
CA GLY A 325 16.22 -4.98 9.54
C GLY A 325 15.82 -3.55 9.21
N ALA A 326 14.52 -3.25 9.38
CA ALA A 326 13.91 -1.98 9.03
C ALA A 326 13.44 -1.24 10.29
N PHE A 327 13.88 0.00 10.45
CA PHE A 327 13.57 0.83 11.62
C PHE A 327 13.12 2.23 11.23
N GLU A 328 12.16 2.74 11.99
CA GLU A 328 11.61 4.07 11.88
C GLU A 328 12.36 5.07 12.76
N VAL A 329 12.62 6.24 12.19
CA VAL A 329 13.02 7.44 12.92
C VAL A 329 11.85 8.41 12.78
N ARG A 330 11.21 8.74 13.89
CA ARG A 330 10.05 9.65 13.96
C ARG A 330 10.52 11.10 14.12
N ALA A 331 9.68 12.03 13.70
CA ALA A 331 9.86 13.43 14.05
C ALA A 331 9.82 13.60 15.59
N PRO A 332 10.60 14.53 16.16
CA PRO A 332 11.50 15.47 15.46
C PRO A 332 12.89 14.90 15.13
N LEU A 333 13.25 13.70 15.61
CA LEU A 333 14.58 13.11 15.43
C LEU A 333 14.92 12.90 13.94
N SER A 334 13.94 12.51 13.13
CA SER A 334 14.12 12.29 11.69
C SER A 334 14.61 13.54 10.96
N ALA A 335 14.16 14.73 11.38
CA ALA A 335 14.56 15.98 10.75
C ALA A 335 16.06 16.24 10.96
N LEU A 336 16.59 15.97 12.16
CA LEU A 336 18.03 16.05 12.41
C LEU A 336 18.78 14.94 11.64
N TYR A 337 18.28 13.71 11.68
CA TYR A 337 18.90 12.59 10.98
C TYR A 337 19.09 12.87 9.48
N GLU A 338 18.07 13.45 8.82
CA GLU A 338 18.14 13.83 7.41
C GLU A 338 19.13 14.98 7.17
N ARG A 339 19.17 16.01 8.04
CA ARG A 339 20.19 17.08 7.94
C ARG A 339 21.62 16.56 8.09
N LEU A 340 21.81 15.50 8.89
CA LEU A 340 23.11 14.85 9.09
C LEU A 340 23.50 13.88 7.96
N GLY A 341 22.73 13.80 6.88
CA GLY A 341 23.02 12.96 5.72
C GLY A 341 22.39 11.56 5.74
N ALA A 342 21.48 11.30 6.69
CA ALA A 342 20.78 10.02 6.86
C ALA A 342 21.74 8.81 6.90
N GLU A 343 21.46 7.75 6.13
CA GLU A 343 22.24 6.50 6.15
C GLU A 343 23.66 6.69 5.59
N GLY A 344 23.85 7.66 4.70
CA GLY A 344 25.17 8.07 4.20
C GLY A 344 25.93 9.02 5.14
N GLY A 345 25.24 9.51 6.18
CA GLY A 345 25.75 10.48 7.14
C GLY A 345 26.67 9.90 8.21
N ALA A 346 27.09 10.73 9.16
CA ALA A 346 28.00 10.33 10.24
C ALA A 346 27.42 9.28 11.19
N LEU A 347 26.08 9.17 11.28
CA LEU A 347 25.39 8.24 12.16
C LEU A 347 25.20 6.84 11.55
N GLY A 348 25.14 6.73 10.22
CA GLY A 348 24.83 5.46 9.54
C GLY A 348 23.36 5.07 9.63
N TYR A 349 23.05 3.77 9.56
CA TYR A 349 21.69 3.26 9.62
C TYR A 349 21.13 3.24 11.06
N PRO A 350 19.80 3.38 11.23
CA PRO A 350 19.17 3.15 12.52
C PRO A 350 19.28 1.68 12.93
N LEU A 351 19.51 1.44 14.22
CA LEU A 351 19.55 0.11 14.86
C LEU A 351 18.31 -0.16 15.73
N SER A 352 17.38 0.79 15.79
CA SER A 352 16.17 0.71 16.59
C SER A 352 15.13 1.68 16.05
N GLY A 353 13.85 1.34 16.22
CA GLY A 353 12.76 2.30 16.08
C GLY A 353 12.84 3.38 17.17
N THR A 354 12.18 4.52 16.96
CA THR A 354 12.18 5.60 17.96
C THR A 354 11.53 5.12 19.25
N THR A 355 12.27 5.17 20.35
CA THR A 355 11.78 4.78 21.68
C THR A 355 11.41 6.00 22.50
N ALA A 356 10.35 5.90 23.29
CA ALA A 356 10.10 6.84 24.36
C ALA A 356 11.09 6.57 25.50
N VAL A 357 11.69 7.63 26.03
CA VAL A 357 12.54 7.63 27.22
C VAL A 357 11.95 8.62 28.23
N ALA A 358 12.37 8.56 29.49
CA ALA A 358 11.93 9.53 30.49
C ALA A 358 12.26 10.95 30.01
N GLY A 359 11.22 11.79 29.85
CA GLY A 359 11.37 13.17 29.39
C GLY A 359 11.58 13.37 27.88
N GLY A 360 11.55 12.32 27.05
CA GLY A 360 11.86 12.52 25.63
C GLY A 360 11.78 11.29 24.72
N LEU A 361 12.47 11.40 23.59
CA LEU A 361 12.54 10.39 22.53
C LEU A 361 14.00 10.12 22.17
N ALA A 362 14.30 8.87 21.77
CA ALA A 362 15.64 8.49 21.35
C ALA A 362 15.64 7.48 20.18
N ASN A 363 16.67 7.53 19.35
CA ASN A 363 17.01 6.49 18.37
C ASN A 363 18.50 6.16 18.45
N ARG A 364 18.82 4.86 18.38
CA ARG A 364 20.19 4.37 18.18
C ARG A 364 20.49 4.15 16.71
N PHE A 365 21.74 4.42 16.33
CA PHE A 365 22.28 4.28 14.98
C PHE A 365 23.62 3.53 15.02
N ASP A 366 24.11 3.07 13.88
CA ASP A 366 25.38 2.35 13.73
C ASP A 366 26.54 3.00 14.49
N ARG A 367 26.63 4.34 14.38
CA ARG A 367 27.77 5.13 14.87
C ARG A 367 27.34 6.23 15.82
N GLY A 368 26.15 6.15 16.41
CA GLY A 368 25.69 7.16 17.34
C GLY A 368 24.24 7.03 17.79
N ARG A 369 23.71 8.14 18.29
CA ARG A 369 22.39 8.26 18.88
C ARG A 369 21.85 9.66 18.62
N ILE A 370 20.56 9.76 18.39
CA ILE A 370 19.84 11.04 18.45
C ILE A 370 18.85 10.97 19.61
N SER A 371 18.83 12.03 20.42
CA SER A 371 17.93 12.18 21.55
C SER A 371 17.22 13.53 21.45
N TRP A 372 15.96 13.56 21.86
CA TRP A 372 15.14 14.79 21.90
C TRP A 372 14.41 14.90 23.23
N SER A 373 14.41 16.10 23.81
CA SER A 373 13.49 16.50 24.88
C SER A 373 12.85 17.84 24.51
N ALA A 374 11.74 18.19 25.17
CA ALA A 374 11.11 19.49 24.99
C ALA A 374 12.03 20.67 25.35
N ALA A 375 12.93 20.48 26.33
CA ALA A 375 13.83 21.52 26.81
C ALA A 375 15.06 21.72 25.92
N THR A 376 15.59 20.63 25.35
CA THR A 376 16.86 20.66 24.61
C THR A 376 16.67 20.69 23.11
N GLY A 377 15.57 20.15 22.58
CA GLY A 377 15.49 19.83 21.17
C GLY A 377 16.27 18.56 20.82
N ALA A 378 16.40 18.29 19.51
CA ALA A 378 16.98 17.04 19.01
C ALA A 378 18.48 17.26 18.77
N HIS A 379 19.32 16.40 19.34
CA HIS A 379 20.77 16.45 19.18
C HIS A 379 21.37 15.06 19.00
N ALA A 380 22.46 15.01 18.24
CA ALA A 380 23.19 13.79 17.96
C ALA A 380 24.48 13.70 18.78
N VAL A 381 24.77 12.50 19.26
CA VAL A 381 26.07 12.11 19.79
C VAL A 381 26.61 10.94 18.97
N ARG A 382 27.91 10.91 18.68
CA ARG A 382 28.52 9.94 17.75
C ARG A 382 29.86 9.37 18.21
N GLY A 383 30.22 8.23 17.63
CA GLY A 383 31.50 7.57 17.84
C GLY A 383 31.76 7.24 19.33
N PRO A 384 33.00 7.37 19.81
CA PRO A 384 33.34 7.04 21.20
C PRO A 384 32.54 7.81 22.26
N ILE A 385 32.13 9.06 21.97
CA ILE A 385 31.29 9.84 22.89
C ILE A 385 29.93 9.17 23.07
N ALA A 386 29.30 8.72 21.98
CA ALA A 386 28.03 8.00 22.05
C ALA A 386 28.13 6.68 22.81
N VAL A 387 29.25 5.95 22.65
CA VAL A 387 29.51 4.72 23.40
C VAL A 387 29.59 5.03 24.89
N ARG A 388 30.41 6.01 25.28
CA ARG A 388 30.56 6.39 26.69
C ARG A 388 29.26 6.94 27.29
N TYR A 389 28.51 7.72 26.53
CA TYR A 389 27.21 8.23 26.95
C TYR A 389 26.21 7.08 27.21
N ALA A 390 26.19 6.06 26.35
CA ALA A 390 25.34 4.88 26.54
C ALA A 390 25.76 4.05 27.77
N GLU A 391 27.07 3.88 28.02
CA GLU A 391 27.59 3.21 29.22
C GLU A 391 27.19 3.91 30.52
N LEU A 392 27.08 5.24 30.48
CA LEU A 392 26.64 6.07 31.61
C LEU A 392 25.11 6.07 31.78
N GLY A 393 24.36 5.26 31.04
CA GLY A 393 22.89 5.18 31.14
C GLY A 393 22.13 6.09 30.18
N GLY A 394 22.82 6.79 29.28
CA GLY A 394 22.19 7.64 28.25
C GLY A 394 21.32 8.74 28.85
N GLU A 395 20.12 8.90 28.30
CA GLU A 395 19.16 9.94 28.69
C GLU A 395 18.65 9.77 30.12
N ALA A 396 18.65 8.54 30.65
CA ALA A 396 18.28 8.22 32.03
C ALA A 396 19.47 8.30 32.99
N GLY A 397 20.68 8.52 32.46
CA GLY A 397 21.90 8.65 33.23
C GLY A 397 22.11 10.04 33.82
N PRO A 398 23.19 10.23 34.59
CA PRO A 398 23.52 11.51 35.23
C PRO A 398 23.69 12.67 34.25
N LEU A 399 24.11 12.39 33.01
CA LEU A 399 24.30 13.42 32.00
C LEU A 399 22.98 14.02 31.49
N GLY A 400 21.87 13.27 31.53
CA GLY A 400 20.60 13.69 30.93
C GLY A 400 20.70 13.85 29.40
N PHE A 401 19.91 14.76 28.83
CA PHE A 401 19.86 14.98 27.38
C PHE A 401 21.03 15.83 26.85
N PRO A 402 21.50 15.59 25.62
CA PRO A 402 22.46 16.46 24.94
C PRO A 402 21.87 17.87 24.70
N LEU A 403 22.74 18.89 24.75
CA LEU A 403 22.39 20.32 24.62
C LEU A 403 22.75 20.93 23.26
N GLY A 404 23.45 20.18 22.40
CA GLY A 404 23.99 20.73 21.17
C GLY A 404 24.75 19.71 20.32
N GLU A 405 25.16 20.16 19.14
CA GLU A 405 26.06 19.40 18.27
C GLU A 405 27.45 19.27 18.89
N GLU A 406 28.14 18.16 18.59
CA GLU A 406 29.53 17.96 18.98
C GLU A 406 30.44 19.00 18.33
N ARG A 407 31.29 19.64 19.13
CA ARG A 407 32.16 20.75 18.69
C ARG A 407 33.62 20.36 18.81
N ALA A 408 34.43 20.88 17.88
CA ALA A 408 35.88 20.88 18.00
C ALA A 408 36.30 21.71 19.21
N GLU A 409 37.14 21.15 20.08
CA GLU A 409 37.79 21.87 21.17
C GLU A 409 39.29 21.97 20.88
N ASP A 410 39.82 23.18 20.93
CA ASP A 410 41.24 23.48 20.72
C ASP A 410 41.99 23.28 22.05
N ASP A 411 43.12 22.57 21.98
CA ASP A 411 43.82 21.97 23.12
C ASP A 411 44.80 22.91 23.84
N ARG A 412 44.90 24.19 23.44
CA ARG A 412 45.89 25.12 24.01
C ARG A 412 45.29 26.30 24.81
N PRO A 413 45.78 26.57 26.03
CA PRO A 413 45.51 27.82 26.73
C PRO A 413 46.34 28.97 26.13
N GLY A 414 45.73 30.15 26.00
CA GLY A 414 46.40 31.40 25.64
C GLY A 414 46.40 31.78 24.14
N PRO A 415 47.04 32.91 23.78
CA PRO A 415 46.94 33.55 22.46
C PRO A 415 47.58 32.78 21.29
N TRP A 416 48.12 31.59 21.52
CA TRP A 416 48.81 30.78 20.51
C TRP A 416 47.91 29.73 19.82
N ARG A 417 46.64 30.09 19.58
CA ARG A 417 45.72 29.28 18.78
C ARG A 417 46.25 29.19 17.35
N ARG A 418 46.58 27.98 16.89
CA ARG A 418 46.85 27.74 15.47
C ARG A 418 45.54 27.35 14.78
N PRO A 419 45.16 28.00 13.67
CA PRO A 419 44.04 27.53 12.86
C PRO A 419 44.29 26.06 12.44
N GLY A 420 43.40 25.14 12.83
CA GLY A 420 43.38 23.75 12.34
C GLY A 420 43.92 22.65 13.26
N ALA A 421 44.39 22.94 14.48
CA ALA A 421 44.85 21.90 15.41
C ALA A 421 43.70 21.36 16.29
N VAL A 422 42.79 20.58 15.68
CA VAL A 422 41.67 19.96 16.41
C VAL A 422 42.11 18.60 16.93
N GLY A 423 42.39 18.50 18.23
CA GLY A 423 42.74 17.23 18.88
C GLY A 423 41.63 16.69 19.79
N ARG A 424 40.59 17.48 20.05
CA ARG A 424 39.51 17.14 20.97
C ARG A 424 38.14 17.45 20.40
N ARG A 425 37.18 16.62 20.75
CA ARG A 425 35.77 16.78 20.40
C ARG A 425 34.91 16.73 21.65
N ARG A 426 34.06 17.73 21.85
CA ARG A 426 33.24 17.89 23.04
C ARG A 426 31.76 17.81 22.72
N SER A 427 31.00 17.13 23.59
CA SER A 427 29.55 17.14 23.63
C SER A 427 29.06 17.60 25.00
N ASP A 428 28.09 18.51 25.01
CA ASP A 428 27.51 19.08 26.23
C ASP A 428 26.14 18.45 26.52
N PHE A 429 25.86 18.19 27.79
CA PHE A 429 24.63 17.60 28.30
C PHE A 429 24.12 18.41 29.50
N GLN A 430 22.90 18.12 29.93
CA GLN A 430 22.29 18.79 31.09
C GLN A 430 23.13 18.65 32.38
N GLY A 431 23.69 17.46 32.61
CA GLY A 431 24.50 17.12 33.79
C GLY A 431 26.00 16.99 33.50
N GLY A 432 26.55 17.81 32.59
CA GLY A 432 27.99 17.85 32.33
C GLY A 432 28.37 17.74 30.85
N SER A 433 29.60 17.32 30.57
CA SER A 433 30.14 17.23 29.21
C SER A 433 31.02 16.00 29.04
N LEU A 434 31.06 15.45 27.82
CA LEU A 434 32.00 14.41 27.44
C LEU A 434 32.97 14.97 26.41
N VAL A 435 34.27 14.79 26.67
CA VAL A 435 35.35 15.24 25.80
C VAL A 435 36.14 14.03 25.32
N LEU A 436 36.14 13.81 24.01
CA LEU A 436 36.98 12.85 23.32
C LEU A 436 38.31 13.50 22.97
N ASP A 437 39.41 12.87 23.35
CA ASP A 437 40.72 13.12 22.77
C ASP A 437 40.88 12.25 21.51
N GLU A 438 40.91 12.88 20.34
CA GLU A 438 40.92 12.19 19.05
C GLU A 438 42.24 11.47 18.76
N ARG A 439 43.33 11.82 19.48
CA ARG A 439 44.63 11.16 19.33
C ARG A 439 44.70 9.85 20.10
N THR A 440 44.05 9.80 21.26
CA THR A 440 44.09 8.63 22.16
C THR A 440 42.81 7.79 22.11
N GLY A 441 41.72 8.32 21.56
CA GLY A 441 40.39 7.70 21.60
C GLY A 441 39.72 7.77 22.98
N ARG A 442 40.36 8.40 23.98
CA ARG A 442 39.87 8.45 25.36
C ARG A 442 38.75 9.48 25.51
N VAL A 443 37.64 9.08 26.11
CA VAL A 443 36.53 9.96 26.47
C VAL A 443 36.56 10.24 27.97
N VAL A 444 36.54 11.53 28.33
CA VAL A 444 36.56 12.00 29.73
C VAL A 444 35.29 12.78 30.03
N LEU A 445 34.70 12.52 31.20
CA LEU A 445 33.60 13.29 31.76
C LEU A 445 34.15 14.56 32.41
N THR A 446 33.59 15.71 32.06
CA THR A 446 33.96 17.03 32.61
C THR A 446 32.71 17.78 33.06
N GLY A 447 32.78 18.51 34.17
CA GLY A 447 31.64 19.23 34.77
C GLY A 447 30.92 18.44 35.89
N ARG A 448 29.87 19.04 36.47
CA ARG A 448 29.10 18.44 37.57
C ARG A 448 28.06 17.45 37.04
N VAL A 449 28.04 16.27 37.64
CA VAL A 449 26.96 15.27 37.61
C VAL A 449 25.85 15.68 38.56
#